data_AF-A0A6G1CRN4-F1
#
_entry.id   AF-A0A6G1CRN4-F1
#
_cell.length_a   1.000
_cell.length_b   1.000
_cell.length_c   1.000
_cell.angle_alpha   90.00
_cell.angle_beta   90.00
_cell.angle_gamma   90.00
#
_symmetry.space_group_name_H-M   'P 1'
#
loop_
_entity.id
_entity.type
_entity.pdbx_description
1 polymer ?
#
loop_
_entity_poly.entity_id
_entity_poly.type
_entity_poly.pdbx_seq_one_letter_code
_entity_poly.pdbx_strand_id
1 'polypeptide(L)'
;MEGERRIMSLLLETVILQRNLDKMIANLETELSAARMLQESFLNGSPVSEGHKASESMGRQKYFMVIGINTAFSSRKRRDSIRNTWMPQGLKRRKLEEEKGIVIRFVIGHSAISGGIVDRAIKAEERKHGDFMRLDHVEGYLELSGKTKTYFATAVSLWDADFYVKVDDDVHVNIEVL
;
A
#
# COMPACT_ATOMS: atom_id res chain seq x y z
N MET A 1 -32.01 18.48 -41.79
CA MET A 1 -31.92 19.67 -40.92
C MET A 1 -32.16 19.36 -39.44
N GLU A 2 -33.29 18.77 -38.99
CA GLU A 2 -33.53 18.50 -37.55
C GLU A 2 -32.56 17.46 -36.94
N GLY A 3 -32.29 16.37 -37.66
CA GLY A 3 -31.40 15.30 -37.18
C GLY A 3 -29.93 15.71 -37.04
N GLU A 4 -29.44 16.56 -37.95
CA GLU A 4 -28.06 17.07 -37.91
C GLU A 4 -27.85 18.04 -36.74
N ARG A 5 -28.85 18.87 -36.42
CA ARG A 5 -28.83 19.73 -35.23
C ARG A 5 -28.77 18.92 -33.94
N ARG A 6 -29.50 17.80 -33.88
CA ARG A 6 -29.50 16.91 -32.72
C ARG A 6 -28.16 16.21 -32.52
N ILE A 7 -27.51 15.76 -33.60
CA ILE A 7 -26.17 15.17 -33.55
C ILE A 7 -25.13 16.20 -33.09
N MET A 8 -25.18 17.42 -33.65
CA MET A 8 -24.27 18.50 -33.24
C MET A 8 -24.46 18.92 -31.78
N SER A 9 -25.69 18.91 -31.27
CA SER A 9 -25.98 19.14 -29.84
C SER A 9 -25.33 18.08 -28.95
N LEU A 10 -25.50 16.80 -29.29
CA LEU A 10 -24.91 15.69 -28.53
C LEU A 10 -23.37 15.72 -28.56
N LEU A 11 -22.78 16.02 -29.72
CA LEU A 11 -21.33 16.19 -29.84
C LEU A 11 -20.83 17.36 -28.98
N LEU A 12 -21.55 18.48 -28.95
CA LEU A 12 -21.19 19.61 -28.10
C LEU A 12 -21.28 19.26 -26.61
N GLU A 13 -22.34 18.58 -26.20
CA GLU A 13 -22.52 18.10 -24.81
C GLU A 13 -21.39 17.17 -24.39
N THR A 14 -21.00 16.21 -25.24
CA THR A 14 -19.89 15.29 -24.93
C THR A 14 -18.54 16.00 -24.78
N VAL A 15 -18.25 17.00 -25.63
CA VAL A 15 -17.03 17.80 -25.51
C VAL A 15 -17.02 18.63 -24.23
N ILE A 16 -18.18 19.17 -23.83
CA ILE A 16 -18.32 19.91 -22.56
C ILE A 16 -18.09 18.99 -21.37
N LEU A 17 -18.69 17.79 -21.40
CA LEU A 17 -18.50 16.79 -20.33
C LEU A 17 -17.03 16.36 -20.21
N GLN A 18 -16.35 16.12 -21.33
CA GLN A 18 -14.93 15.78 -21.33
C GLN A 18 -14.08 16.88 -20.68
N ARG A 19 -14.30 18.15 -21.07
CA ARG A 19 -13.61 19.29 -20.48
C ARG A 19 -13.88 19.45 -18.99
N ASN A 20 -15.09 19.13 -18.53
CA ASN A 20 -15.44 19.19 -17.12
C ASN A 20 -14.75 18.09 -16.32
N LEU A 21 -14.64 16.87 -16.88
CA LEU A 21 -13.89 15.77 -16.27
C LEU A 21 -12.40 16.10 -16.17
N ASP A 22 -11.80 16.63 -17.23
CA ASP A 22 -10.39 17.02 -17.24
C ASP A 22 -10.09 18.07 -16.15
N LYS A 23 -10.99 19.05 -15.96
CA LYS A 23 -10.89 20.03 -14.87
C LYS A 23 -11.03 19.39 -13.49
N MET A 24 -11.94 18.43 -13.32
CA MET A 24 -12.09 17.69 -12.05
C MET A 24 -10.83 16.90 -11.72
N ILE A 25 -10.23 16.24 -12.70
CA ILE A 25 -8.97 15.50 -12.53
C ILE A 25 -7.84 16.45 -12.12
N ALA A 26 -7.67 17.57 -12.84
CA ALA A 26 -6.65 18.57 -12.50
C ALA A 26 -6.84 19.16 -11.09
N ASN A 27 -8.08 19.39 -10.66
CA ASN A 27 -8.36 19.85 -9.29
C ASN A 27 -8.00 18.78 -8.25
N LEU A 28 -8.33 17.51 -8.51
CA LEU A 28 -7.97 16.43 -7.60
C LEU A 28 -6.46 16.20 -7.52
N GLU A 29 -5.73 16.36 -8.63
CA GLU A 29 -4.27 16.27 -8.66
C GLU A 29 -3.62 17.42 -7.87
N THR A 30 -4.16 18.63 -7.98
CA THR A 30 -3.67 19.78 -7.21
C THR A 30 -3.98 19.66 -5.72
N GLU A 31 -5.18 19.21 -5.33
CA GLU A 31 -5.51 18.89 -3.94
C GLU A 31 -4.63 17.76 -3.37
N LEU A 32 -4.39 16.71 -4.15
CA LEU A 32 -3.50 15.61 -3.76
C LEU A 32 -2.07 16.11 -3.53
N SER A 33 -1.57 16.99 -4.42
CA SER A 33 -0.25 17.62 -4.28
C SER A 33 -0.19 18.50 -3.04
N ALA A 34 -1.20 19.34 -2.80
CA ALA A 34 -1.28 20.20 -1.62
C ALA A 34 -1.37 19.39 -0.32
N ALA A 35 -2.16 18.31 -0.29
CA ALA A 35 -2.26 17.41 0.85
C ALA A 35 -0.93 16.70 1.15
N ARG A 36 -0.18 16.30 0.11
CA ARG A 36 1.18 15.74 0.26
C ARG A 36 2.16 16.77 0.81
N MET A 37 2.14 18.00 0.30
CA MET A 37 3.00 19.07 0.82
C MET A 37 2.66 19.45 2.27
N LEU A 38 1.38 19.44 2.64
CA LEU A 38 0.96 19.64 4.04
C LEU A 38 1.41 18.49 4.95
N GLN A 39 1.38 17.26 4.45
CA GLN A 39 1.91 16.11 5.18
C GLN A 39 3.44 16.23 5.36
N GLU A 40 4.16 16.69 4.34
CA GLU A 40 5.60 16.95 4.40
C GLU A 40 5.94 18.15 5.32
N SER A 41 5.11 19.18 5.38
CA SER A 41 5.32 20.33 6.27
C SER A 41 4.99 20.03 7.73
N PHE A 42 3.99 19.17 8.00
CA PHE A 42 3.69 18.69 9.37
C PHE A 42 4.80 17.82 9.95
N LEU A 43 5.56 17.12 9.09
CA LEU A 43 6.76 16.35 9.47
C LEU A 43 7.96 17.26 9.81
N ASN A 44 7.96 18.54 9.41
CA ASN A 44 9.12 19.45 9.48
C ASN A 44 8.95 20.70 10.38
N GLY A 45 7.93 20.76 11.24
CA GLY A 45 7.63 21.97 12.00
C GLY A 45 8.43 22.19 13.29
N SER A 46 9.58 22.90 13.21
CA SER A 46 9.94 24.10 14.02
C SER A 46 11.47 24.35 14.03
N PRO A 47 11.94 25.61 13.87
CA PRO A 47 13.36 25.93 13.71
C PRO A 47 14.08 26.09 15.05
N VAL A 48 15.40 25.83 15.07
CA VAL A 48 16.47 26.71 15.59
C VAL A 48 17.75 25.89 15.80
N SER A 49 18.75 26.11 14.93
CA SER A 49 20.14 26.49 15.26
C SER A 49 21.09 26.11 14.13
N GLU A 50 21.84 27.10 13.67
CA GLU A 50 22.81 27.06 12.58
C GLU A 50 23.98 26.10 12.85
N GLY A 51 24.45 25.42 11.80
CA GLY A 51 25.69 24.65 11.83
C GLY A 51 25.80 23.65 10.69
N HIS A 52 26.25 24.11 9.52
CA HIS A 52 26.43 23.34 8.28
C HIS A 52 27.11 21.97 8.47
N LYS A 53 26.49 20.90 7.90
CA LYS A 53 27.11 19.98 6.93
C LYS A 53 26.12 18.90 6.47
N ALA A 54 26.00 18.82 5.14
CA ALA A 54 25.36 17.76 4.34
C ALA A 54 23.87 17.50 4.61
N SER A 55 23.09 17.64 3.55
CA SER A 55 21.74 17.13 3.37
C SER A 55 21.67 15.63 3.73
N GLU A 56 21.48 15.31 5.02
CA GLU A 56 20.80 14.07 5.39
C GLU A 56 19.36 14.26 4.91
N SER A 57 18.97 13.39 3.97
CA SER A 57 17.57 13.16 3.61
C SER A 57 16.68 13.32 4.83
N MET A 58 15.52 13.99 4.72
CA MET A 58 14.44 13.79 5.68
C MET A 58 14.29 12.28 5.90
N GLY A 59 14.84 11.80 7.03
CA GLY A 59 15.13 10.39 7.22
C GLY A 59 13.81 9.65 7.16
N ARG A 60 13.75 8.57 6.37
CA ARG A 60 12.61 7.66 6.43
C ARG A 60 12.40 7.30 7.90
N GLN A 61 11.16 7.33 8.38
CA GLN A 61 10.84 6.87 9.73
C GLN A 61 11.53 5.53 9.95
N LYS A 62 12.43 5.48 10.95
CA LYS A 62 13.13 4.25 11.27
C LYS A 62 12.20 3.36 12.08
N TYR A 63 11.99 2.14 11.58
CA TYR A 63 11.17 1.12 12.20
C TYR A 63 12.06 0.16 12.99
N PHE A 64 11.50 -0.43 14.05
CA PHE A 64 12.17 -1.50 14.75
C PHE A 64 12.17 -2.78 13.89
N MET A 65 11.02 -3.12 13.30
CA MET A 65 10.88 -4.38 12.56
C MET A 65 9.82 -4.32 11.46
N VAL A 66 10.08 -5.01 10.35
CA VAL A 66 9.10 -5.32 9.31
C VAL A 66 8.89 -6.83 9.24
N ILE A 67 7.65 -7.26 9.45
CA ILE A 67 7.23 -8.67 9.42
C ILE A 67 6.36 -8.90 8.18
N GLY A 68 6.88 -9.72 7.26
CA GLY A 68 6.17 -10.20 6.09
C GLY A 68 5.63 -11.60 6.29
N ILE A 69 4.30 -11.73 6.33
CA ILE A 69 3.61 -13.02 6.44
C ILE A 69 3.37 -13.57 5.04
N ASN A 70 4.18 -14.53 4.63
CA ASN A 70 4.08 -15.16 3.32
C ASN A 70 2.77 -15.96 3.21
N THR A 71 1.95 -15.65 2.21
CA THR A 71 0.62 -16.26 2.02
C THR A 71 0.24 -16.37 0.55
N ALA A 72 -0.67 -17.27 0.20
CA ALA A 72 -1.13 -17.47 -1.17
C ALA A 72 -2.63 -17.15 -1.35
N PHE A 73 -3.10 -17.13 -2.60
CA PHE A 73 -4.51 -16.88 -2.90
C PHE A 73 -5.46 -17.86 -2.20
N SER A 74 -5.09 -19.13 -2.11
CA SER A 74 -5.85 -20.20 -1.44
C SER A 74 -5.90 -20.05 0.09
N SER A 75 -4.96 -19.32 0.70
CA SER A 75 -4.79 -19.21 2.16
C SER A 75 -5.72 -18.20 2.84
N ARG A 76 -6.89 -17.90 2.26
CA ARG A 76 -7.82 -16.90 2.84
C ARG A 76 -8.17 -17.19 4.30
N LYS A 77 -8.50 -18.44 4.61
CA LYS A 77 -8.86 -18.86 5.98
C LYS A 77 -7.70 -18.66 6.98
N ARG A 78 -6.45 -18.90 6.54
CA ARG A 78 -5.26 -18.68 7.38
C ARG A 78 -5.06 -17.21 7.70
N ARG A 79 -5.18 -16.33 6.69
CA ARG A 79 -5.12 -14.87 6.91
C ARG A 79 -6.19 -14.38 7.88
N ASP A 80 -7.43 -14.85 7.71
CA ASP A 80 -8.51 -14.49 8.64
C ASP A 80 -8.24 -15.02 10.06
N SER A 81 -7.70 -16.23 10.20
CA SER A 81 -7.28 -16.77 11.49
C SER A 81 -6.18 -15.92 12.15
N ILE A 82 -5.17 -15.51 11.40
CA ILE A 82 -4.07 -14.66 11.90
C ILE A 82 -4.60 -13.30 12.38
N ARG A 83 -5.45 -12.67 11.58
CA ARG A 83 -6.14 -11.42 11.93
C ARG A 83 -6.99 -11.52 13.20
N ASN A 84 -7.63 -12.66 13.40
CA ASN A 84 -8.50 -12.91 14.55
C ASN A 84 -7.73 -13.38 15.79
N THR A 85 -6.41 -13.59 15.69
CA THR A 85 -5.59 -14.10 16.79
C THR A 85 -4.51 -13.11 17.18
N TRP A 86 -3.38 -13.13 16.48
CA TRP A 86 -2.19 -12.40 16.91
C TRP A 86 -1.91 -11.13 16.14
N MET A 87 -2.36 -11.00 14.89
CA MET A 87 -2.10 -9.80 14.09
C MET A 87 -3.11 -8.69 14.41
N PRO A 88 -2.69 -7.54 14.97
CA PRO A 88 -3.60 -6.44 15.23
C PRO A 88 -4.21 -5.89 13.93
N GLN A 89 -5.45 -5.39 14.02
CA GLN A 89 -6.19 -4.86 12.88
C GLN A 89 -6.55 -3.37 13.07
N GLY A 90 -6.77 -2.68 11.96
CA GLY A 90 -7.25 -1.29 11.95
C GLY A 90 -6.40 -0.36 12.81
N LEU A 91 -7.03 0.36 13.74
CA LEU A 91 -6.35 1.31 14.61
C LEU A 91 -5.29 0.66 15.51
N LYS A 92 -5.51 -0.58 15.97
CA LYS A 92 -4.52 -1.28 16.80
C LYS A 92 -3.24 -1.59 16.01
N ARG A 93 -3.38 -1.93 14.72
CA ARG A 93 -2.23 -2.15 13.83
C ARG A 93 -1.46 -0.86 13.59
N ARG A 94 -2.18 0.24 13.34
CA ARG A 94 -1.57 1.56 13.14
C ARG A 94 -0.81 2.02 14.40
N LYS A 95 -1.41 1.85 15.57
CA LYS A 95 -0.78 2.16 16.85
C LYS A 95 0.50 1.35 17.07
N LEU A 96 0.51 0.06 16.69
CA LEU A 96 1.72 -0.77 16.73
C LEU A 96 2.82 -0.24 15.80
N GLU A 97 2.46 0.18 14.59
CA GLU A 97 3.39 0.75 13.62
C GLU A 97 3.99 2.08 14.10
N GLU A 98 3.17 2.95 14.69
CA GLU A 98 3.57 4.29 15.16
C GLU A 98 4.36 4.24 16.48
N GLU A 99 3.89 3.46 17.47
CA GLU A 99 4.47 3.47 18.82
C GLU A 99 5.63 2.49 18.98
N LYS A 100 5.53 1.29 18.40
CA LYS A 100 6.57 0.27 18.50
C LYS A 100 7.47 0.21 17.26
N GLY A 101 7.12 0.91 16.18
CA GLY A 101 7.86 0.79 14.93
C GLY A 101 7.79 -0.61 14.33
N ILE A 102 6.70 -1.36 14.54
CA ILE A 102 6.55 -2.73 14.01
C ILE A 102 5.51 -2.75 12.89
N VAL A 103 5.96 -3.02 11.67
CA VAL A 103 5.11 -3.16 10.47
C VAL A 103 4.80 -4.63 10.23
N ILE A 104 3.52 -4.97 10.07
CA ILE A 104 3.10 -6.34 9.77
C ILE A 104 2.22 -6.34 8.52
N ARG A 105 2.59 -7.11 7.50
CA ARG A 105 1.85 -7.20 6.23
C ARG A 105 1.77 -8.64 5.73
N PHE A 106 0.65 -8.98 5.09
CA PHE A 106 0.52 -10.22 4.32
C PHE A 106 1.22 -10.05 2.97
N VAL A 107 2.22 -10.88 2.70
CA VAL A 107 3.02 -10.83 1.48
C VAL A 107 2.39 -11.73 0.43
N ILE A 108 1.90 -11.11 -0.64
CA ILE A 108 1.18 -11.81 -1.70
C ILE A 108 1.58 -11.28 -3.07
N GLY A 109 1.84 -12.17 -4.02
CA GLY A 109 2.06 -11.79 -5.41
C GLY A 109 0.78 -11.45 -6.16
N HIS A 110 0.87 -11.42 -7.48
CA HIS A 110 -0.25 -11.24 -8.39
C HIS A 110 -0.53 -12.51 -9.19
N SER A 111 -1.74 -12.64 -9.71
CA SER A 111 -2.10 -13.75 -10.59
C SER A 111 -1.42 -13.56 -11.95
N ALA A 112 -1.13 -14.68 -12.63
CA ALA A 112 -0.65 -14.64 -14.01
C ALA A 112 -1.68 -13.99 -14.96
N ILE A 113 -2.98 -14.18 -14.66
CA ILE A 113 -4.08 -13.58 -15.40
C ILE A 113 -4.59 -12.36 -14.62
N SER A 114 -4.36 -11.16 -15.16
CA SER A 114 -4.88 -9.92 -14.58
C SER A 114 -6.40 -9.86 -14.68
N GLY A 115 -7.07 -9.32 -13.65
CA GLY A 115 -8.53 -9.14 -13.64
C GLY A 115 -9.37 -10.41 -13.43
N GLY A 116 -8.73 -11.56 -13.17
CA GLY A 116 -9.42 -12.81 -12.86
C GLY A 116 -10.21 -12.77 -11.55
N ILE A 117 -10.99 -13.82 -11.29
CA ILE A 117 -11.80 -13.96 -10.06
C ILE A 117 -10.92 -13.83 -8.81
N VAL A 118 -9.74 -14.44 -8.85
CA VAL A 118 -8.77 -14.41 -7.75
C VAL A 118 -8.27 -13.00 -7.47
N ASP A 119 -7.86 -12.24 -8.50
CA ASP A 119 -7.40 -10.87 -8.33
C ASP A 119 -8.50 -9.95 -7.77
N ARG A 120 -9.74 -10.11 -8.25
CA ARG A 120 -10.90 -9.39 -7.72
C ARG A 120 -11.15 -9.71 -6.24
N ALA A 121 -11.03 -10.97 -5.85
CA ALA A 121 -11.18 -11.37 -4.45
C ALA A 121 -10.11 -10.74 -3.54
N ILE A 122 -8.85 -10.71 -3.97
CA ILE A 122 -7.78 -10.06 -3.19
C ILE A 122 -7.96 -8.54 -3.17
N LYS A 123 -8.39 -7.89 -4.27
CA LYS A 123 -8.70 -6.46 -4.27
C LYS A 123 -9.83 -6.10 -3.30
N ALA A 124 -10.87 -6.94 -3.22
CA ALA A 124 -11.95 -6.76 -2.25
C ALA A 124 -11.46 -6.93 -0.80
N GLU A 125 -10.59 -7.91 -0.56
CA GLU A 125 -9.95 -8.12 0.75
C GLU A 125 -9.06 -6.95 1.15
N GLU A 126 -8.22 -6.46 0.24
CA GLU A 126 -7.33 -5.33 0.46
C GLU A 126 -8.11 -4.06 0.79
N ARG A 127 -9.21 -3.79 0.08
CA ARG A 127 -10.08 -2.66 0.39
C ARG A 127 -10.67 -2.74 1.81
N LYS A 128 -10.91 -3.95 2.32
CA LYS A 128 -11.49 -4.17 3.64
C LYS A 128 -10.47 -4.06 4.77
N HIS A 129 -9.26 -4.58 4.57
CA HIS A 129 -8.27 -4.74 5.65
C HIS A 129 -7.01 -3.89 5.50
N GLY A 130 -6.62 -3.55 4.27
CA GLY A 130 -5.43 -2.75 3.96
C GLY A 130 -4.16 -3.31 4.59
N ASP A 131 -4.00 -4.63 4.67
CA ASP A 131 -2.86 -5.33 5.29
C ASP A 131 -1.97 -6.06 4.28
N PHE A 132 -2.23 -6.00 2.98
CA PHE A 132 -1.36 -6.65 2.03
C PHE A 132 -0.12 -5.83 1.68
N MET A 133 0.97 -6.55 1.42
CA MET A 133 2.11 -6.09 0.65
C MET A 133 2.10 -6.86 -0.68
N ARG A 134 1.69 -6.16 -1.74
CA ARG A 134 1.63 -6.71 -3.09
C ARG A 134 3.03 -6.75 -3.68
N LEU A 135 3.45 -7.91 -4.16
CA LEU A 135 4.73 -8.10 -4.83
C LEU A 135 4.54 -8.14 -6.35
N ASP A 136 5.55 -7.64 -7.06
CA ASP A 136 5.75 -7.92 -8.49
C ASP A 136 6.33 -9.34 -8.65
N HIS A 137 5.47 -10.32 -8.39
CA HIS A 137 5.77 -11.74 -8.43
C HIS A 137 4.52 -12.51 -8.82
N VAL A 138 4.63 -13.37 -9.83
CA VAL A 138 3.53 -14.24 -10.27
C VAL A 138 3.36 -15.40 -9.29
N GLU A 139 2.24 -15.42 -8.58
CA GLU A 139 1.91 -16.52 -7.67
C GLU A 139 1.69 -17.83 -8.41
N GLY A 140 2.30 -18.90 -7.89
CA GLY A 140 2.09 -20.28 -8.34
C GLY A 140 2.95 -20.74 -9.54
N TYR A 141 3.78 -19.86 -10.13
CA TYR A 141 4.63 -20.24 -11.27
C TYR A 141 6.13 -20.30 -10.95
N LEU A 142 6.62 -19.57 -9.95
CA LEU A 142 8.04 -19.54 -9.58
C LEU A 142 8.24 -19.71 -8.07
N GLU A 143 9.33 -20.42 -7.75
CA GLU A 143 9.72 -20.99 -6.47
C GLU A 143 9.52 -20.06 -5.25
N LEU A 144 9.19 -20.67 -4.11
CA LEU A 144 9.10 -20.00 -2.79
C LEU A 144 10.35 -19.15 -2.48
N SER A 145 11.51 -19.53 -3.03
CA SER A 145 12.77 -18.79 -2.99
C SER A 145 12.67 -17.42 -3.67
N GLY A 146 12.05 -17.35 -4.85
CA GLY A 146 11.83 -16.13 -5.62
C GLY A 146 10.93 -15.13 -4.90
N LYS A 147 9.81 -15.61 -4.34
CA LYS A 147 8.92 -14.75 -3.54
C LYS A 147 9.61 -14.18 -2.31
N THR A 148 10.42 -15.00 -1.63
CA THR A 148 11.20 -14.56 -0.46
C THR A 148 12.22 -13.48 -0.84
N LYS A 149 12.92 -13.66 -1.96
CA LYS A 149 13.85 -12.64 -2.49
C LYS A 149 13.13 -11.34 -2.81
N THR A 150 12.01 -11.40 -3.53
CA THR A 150 11.22 -10.22 -3.88
C THR A 150 10.67 -9.53 -2.63
N TYR A 151 10.21 -10.29 -1.63
CA TYR A 151 9.79 -9.74 -0.34
C TYR A 151 10.87 -8.86 0.29
N PHE A 152 12.07 -9.40 0.53
CA PHE A 152 13.13 -8.64 1.21
C PHE A 152 13.59 -7.45 0.38
N ALA A 153 13.73 -7.61 -0.94
CA ALA A 153 14.11 -6.51 -1.83
C ALA A 153 13.08 -5.35 -1.76
N THR A 154 11.79 -5.68 -1.82
CA THR A 154 10.72 -4.68 -1.70
C THR A 154 10.65 -4.09 -0.30
N ALA A 155 10.78 -4.89 0.76
CA ALA A 155 10.67 -4.42 2.13
C ALA A 155 11.77 -3.41 2.49
N VAL A 156 13.04 -3.71 2.17
CA VAL A 156 14.17 -2.79 2.39
C VAL A 156 14.04 -1.53 1.52
N SER A 157 13.38 -1.62 0.37
CA SER A 157 13.11 -0.45 -0.47
C SER A 157 11.97 0.43 0.08
N LEU A 158 11.04 -0.13 0.87
CA LEU A 158 9.82 0.54 1.36
C LEU A 158 9.91 1.03 2.81
N TRP A 159 10.68 0.36 3.65
CA TRP A 159 10.88 0.74 5.05
C TRP A 159 12.37 0.81 5.35
N ASP A 160 12.74 1.69 6.26
CA ASP A 160 14.06 1.67 6.90
C ASP A 160 13.86 1.03 8.29
N ALA A 161 14.38 -0.16 8.51
CA ALA A 161 14.14 -0.94 9.72
C ALA A 161 15.38 -1.71 10.18
N ASP A 162 15.52 -1.91 11.49
CA ASP A 162 16.62 -2.71 12.06
C ASP A 162 16.49 -4.20 11.73
N PHE A 163 15.25 -4.71 11.66
CA PHE A 163 14.97 -6.12 11.40
C PHE A 163 13.92 -6.32 10.29
N TYR A 164 14.17 -7.29 9.41
CA TYR A 164 13.22 -7.77 8.42
C TYR A 164 12.98 -9.26 8.65
N VAL A 165 11.73 -9.65 8.84
CA VAL A 165 11.35 -11.00 9.26
C VAL A 165 10.33 -11.56 8.27
N LYS A 166 10.60 -12.75 7.75
CA LYS A 166 9.66 -13.54 6.98
C LYS A 166 9.02 -14.60 7.87
N VAL A 167 7.69 -14.67 7.88
CA VAL A 167 6.88 -15.63 8.65
C VAL A 167 5.95 -16.35 7.69
N ASP A 168 5.63 -17.62 7.92
CA ASP A 168 4.63 -18.35 7.14
C ASP A 168 3.23 -18.21 7.74
N ASP A 169 2.18 -18.32 6.92
CA ASP A 169 0.79 -18.09 7.33
C ASP A 169 0.16 -19.20 8.20
N ASP A 170 0.97 -20.18 8.61
CA ASP A 170 0.63 -21.24 9.55
C ASP A 170 1.35 -21.12 10.90
N VAL A 171 2.07 -20.01 11.12
CA VAL A 171 2.80 -19.71 12.36
C VAL A 171 2.05 -18.68 13.20
N HIS A 172 2.14 -18.82 14.52
CA HIS A 172 1.69 -17.83 15.50
C HIS A 172 2.90 -17.09 16.09
N VAL A 173 2.85 -15.76 16.10
CA VAL A 173 3.92 -14.92 16.64
C VAL A 173 3.40 -14.12 17.83
N ASN A 174 4.10 -14.17 18.95
CA ASN A 174 3.78 -13.32 20.09
C ASN A 174 4.43 -11.94 19.90
N ILE A 175 3.62 -10.93 19.52
CA ILE A 175 4.10 -9.56 19.29
C ILE A 175 4.21 -8.76 20.61
N GLU A 176 3.60 -9.22 21.70
CA GLU A 176 3.64 -8.48 22.97
C GLU A 176 5.02 -8.50 23.61
N VAL A 177 5.79 -9.56 23.34
CA VAL A 177 7.16 -9.76 23.82
C VAL A 177 8.23 -9.20 22.88
N LEU A 178 7.81 -8.61 21.75
CA LEU A 178 8.65 -7.87 20.80
C LEU A 178 8.60 -6.36 21.14
#